data_AF-A0AA90QC79-F1
#
_entry.id   AF-A0AA90QC79-F1
#
_cell.length_a   1.000
_cell.length_b   1.000
_cell.length_c   1.000
_cell.angle_alpha   90.00
_cell.angle_beta   90.00
_cell.angle_gamma   90.00
#
_symmetry.space_group_name_H-M   'P 1'
#
loop_
_entity.id
_entity.type
_entity.pdbx_description
1 polymer ?
#
loop_
_entity_poly.entity_id
_entity_poly.type
_entity_poly.pdbx_seq_one_letter_code
_entity_poly.pdbx_strand_id
1 'polypeptide(L)' 'MAEQVDFRNLKPTPELVSEAKKHPNGWVYVITGSYGPKDAVPPEAIAGAWKVDSSGNIVPGSFQPNPKHTPKEGNK' A
#
# COMPACT_ATOMS: atom_id res chain seq x y z
N MET A 1 5.27 21.14 -5.96
CA MET A 1 6.14 19.96 -6.02
C MET A 1 5.35 18.79 -5.45
N ALA A 2 5.06 17.75 -6.23
CA ALA A 2 4.42 16.56 -5.67
C ALA A 2 5.47 15.84 -4.82
N GLU A 3 5.28 15.83 -3.50
CA GLU A 3 6.05 14.95 -2.61
C GLU A 3 5.78 13.51 -3.05
N GLN A 4 6.73 12.92 -3.76
CA GLN A 4 6.74 11.47 -3.94
C GLN A 4 6.92 10.87 -2.56
N VAL A 5 5.82 10.44 -1.96
CA VAL A 5 5.82 9.74 -0.67
C VAL A 5 6.72 8.51 -0.76
N ASP A 6 7.88 8.57 -0.08
CA ASP A 6 8.82 7.48 -0.02
C ASP A 6 8.29 6.35 0.86
N PHE A 7 7.43 5.49 0.28
CA PHE A 7 6.85 4.32 0.96
C PHE A 7 7.91 3.33 1.48
N ARG A 8 9.17 3.48 1.08
CA ARG A 8 10.32 2.71 1.57
C ARG A 8 10.80 3.15 2.96
N ASN A 9 10.60 4.42 3.31
CA ASN A 9 11.01 5.03 4.59
C ASN A 9 9.82 5.56 5.41
N LEU A 10 8.60 5.43 4.90
CA LEU A 10 7.40 5.83 5.61
C LEU A 10 7.15 4.94 6.82
N LYS A 11 6.84 5.59 7.96
CA LYS A 11 6.30 4.89 9.12
C LYS A 11 4.91 4.35 8.73
N PRO A 12 4.68 3.03 8.84
CA PRO A 12 3.37 2.48 8.51
C PRO A 12 2.34 3.08 9.46
N THR A 13 1.21 3.55 8.91
CA THR A 13 0.11 4.04 9.72
C THR A 13 -0.46 2.91 10.58
N PRO A 14 -1.08 3.23 11.72
CA PRO A 14 -1.67 2.22 12.60
C PRO A 14 -2.71 1.33 11.88
N GLU A 15 -3.40 1.87 10.87
CA GLU A 15 -4.32 1.10 10.01
C GLU A 15 -3.59 0.04 9.19
N LEU A 16 -2.47 0.39 8.55
CA LEU A 16 -1.64 -0.54 7.79
C LEU A 16 -1.05 -1.63 8.69
N VAL A 17 -0.65 -1.28 9.92
CA VAL A 17 -0.17 -2.24 10.92
C VAL A 17 -1.31 -3.16 11.39
N SER A 18 -2.52 -2.65 11.57
CA SER A 18 -3.68 -3.45 11.95
C SER A 18 -4.02 -4.48 10.87
N GLU A 19 -3.99 -4.08 9.60
CA GLU A 19 -4.22 -4.99 8.48
C GLU A 19 -3.09 -6.03 8.34
N ALA A 20 -1.84 -5.60 8.49
CA ALA A 20 -0.68 -6.51 8.49
C ALA A 20 -0.80 -7.60 9.57
N LYS A 21 -1.27 -7.23 10.77
CA LYS A 21 -1.49 -8.17 11.87
C LYS A 21 -2.57 -9.21 11.59
N LYS A 22 -3.57 -8.87 10.77
CA LYS A 22 -4.59 -9.85 10.34
C LYS A 22 -4.05 -10.80 9.27
N HIS A 23 -2.99 -10.41 8.56
CA HIS A 23 -2.40 -11.15 7.44
C HIS A 23 -0.89 -11.41 7.63
N PRO A 24 -0.48 -12.19 8.65
CA PRO A 24 0.92 -12.55 8.87
C PRO A 24 1.47 -13.41 7.71
N ASN A 25 2.78 -13.29 7.43
CA ASN A 25 3.43 -13.86 6.23
C ASN A 25 2.80 -13.45 4.88
N GLY A 26 2.00 -12.39 4.88
CA GLY A 26 1.30 -11.88 3.70
C GLY A 26 1.90 -10.60 3.13
N TRP A 27 1.04 -9.84 2.46
CA TRP A 27 1.35 -8.55 1.89
C TRP A 27 0.23 -7.56 2.21
N VAL A 28 0.59 -6.33 2.56
CA VAL A 28 -0.35 -5.22 2.69
C VAL A 28 -0.22 -4.34 1.46
N TYR A 29 -1.34 -4.14 0.75
CA TYR A 29 -1.37 -3.33 -0.47
C TYR A 29 -1.69 -1.88 -0.13
N VAL A 30 -0.92 -0.97 -0.73
CA VAL A 30 -1.16 0.47 -0.64
C VAL A 30 -1.96 0.88 -1.86
N ILE A 31 -3.20 1.29 -1.63
CA ILE A 31 -4.12 1.73 -2.69
C ILE A 31 -4.24 3.24 -2.59
N THR A 32 -3.99 3.93 -3.70
CA THR A 32 -4.17 5.38 -3.80
C THR A 32 -5.50 5.67 -4.50
N GLY A 33 -6.47 6.16 -3.73
CA GLY A 33 -7.81 6.48 -4.21
C GLY A 33 -8.87 6.03 -3.20
N SER A 34 -10.13 6.35 -3.49
CA SER A 34 -11.27 5.99 -2.66
C SER A 34 -11.95 4.76 -3.25
N TYR A 35 -11.60 3.58 -2.74
CA TYR A 35 -12.22 2.31 -3.14
C TYR A 35 -12.89 1.69 -1.92
N GLY A 36 -14.12 1.22 -2.07
CA GLY A 36 -14.80 0.46 -1.04
C GLY A 36 -14.29 -0.99 -0.96
N PRO A 37 -14.65 -1.72 0.11
CA PRO A 37 -14.22 -3.12 0.32
C PRO A 37 -14.80 -4.09 -0.72
N LYS A 38 -15.79 -3.66 -1.50
CA LYS A 38 -16.43 -4.42 -2.58
C LYS A 38 -16.10 -3.87 -3.97
N ASP A 39 -15.38 -2.75 -4.04
CA ASP A 39 -15.00 -2.15 -5.30
C ASP A 39 -13.83 -2.93 -5.89
N ALA A 40 -13.91 -3.17 -7.20
CA ALA A 40 -12.79 -3.75 -7.93
C ALA A 40 -11.67 -2.70 -7.99
N VAL A 41 -10.61 -2.91 -7.20
CA VAL A 41 -9.44 -2.05 -7.21
C VAL A 41 -8.65 -2.34 -8.49
N PRO A 42 -8.54 -1.40 -9.45
CA PRO A 42 -7.73 -1.62 -10.63
C PRO A 42 -6.26 -1.67 -10.24
N PRO A 43 -5.43 -2.46 -10.95
CA PRO A 43 -3.99 -2.56 -10.66
C PRO A 43 -3.29 -1.20 -10.77
N GLU A 44 -3.83 -0.29 -11.59
CA GLU A 44 -3.34 1.09 -11.73
C GLU A 44 -3.47 1.94 -10.46
N ALA A 45 -4.42 1.62 -9.58
CA ALA A 45 -4.64 2.34 -8.32
C ALA A 45 -3.79 1.82 -7.16
N ILE A 46 -3.09 0.70 -7.35
CA ILE A 46 -2.22 0.11 -6.34
C ILE A 46 -0.85 0.78 -6.47
N ALA A 47 -0.47 1.59 -5.48
CA ALA A 47 0.87 2.21 -5.42
C ALA A 47 1.97 1.16 -5.22
N GLY A 48 1.65 0.10 -4.46
CA GLY A 48 2.58 -1.00 -4.23
C GLY A 48 2.10 -1.90 -3.11
N ALA A 49 3.01 -2.73 -2.62
CA ALA A 49 2.76 -3.62 -1.50
C ALA A 49 3.94 -3.66 -0.53
N TRP A 50 3.65 -3.81 0.75
CA TRP A 50 4.62 -4.13 1.79
C TRP A 50 4.53 -5.58 2.18
N LYS A 51 5.69 -6.23 2.33
CA LYS A 51 5.77 -7.58 2.89
C LYS A 51 5.48 -7.55 4.39
N VAL A 52 4.76 -8.56 4.86
CA VAL A 52 4.45 -8.77 6.27
C VAL A 52 5.23 -9.96 6.78
N ASP A 53 5.88 -9.80 7.92
CA ASP A 53 6.54 -10.88 8.65
C ASP A 53 5.53 -11.86 9.27
N SER A 54 6.02 -13.03 9.68
CA SER A 54 5.29 -14.01 10.49
C SER A 54 4.62 -13.44 11.74
N SER A 55 5.15 -12.35 12.31
CA SER A 55 4.59 -11.65 13.47
C SER A 55 3.48 -10.66 13.11
N GLY A 56 3.12 -10.52 11.83
CA GLY A 56 2.14 -9.53 11.37
C GLY A 56 2.70 -8.10 11.31
N ASN A 57 4.02 -7.95 11.25
CA ASN A 57 4.70 -6.65 11.17
C ASN A 57 5.13 -6.35 9.74
N ILE A 58 4.95 -5.10 9.29
CA ILE A 58 5.44 -4.64 8.00
C ILE A 58 6.97 -4.61 8.01
N VAL A 59 7.58 -5.30 7.04
CA VAL A 59 9.04 -5.37 6.91
C VAL A 59 9.53 -4.06 6.28
N PRO A 60 10.32 -3.23 7.00
CA PRO A 60 10.83 -1.97 6.46
C PRO A 60 11.72 -2.20 5.23
N GLY A 61 11.67 -1.31 4.26
CA GLY A 61 12.41 -1.44 3.00
C GLY A 61 11.90 -2.54 2.05
N SER A 62 10.94 -3.38 2.47
CA SER A 62 10.33 -4.41 1.60
C SER A 62 9.19 -3.87 0.74
N PHE A 63 9.08 -2.55 0.59
CA PHE A 63 8.09 -1.94 -0.29
C PHE A 63 8.41 -2.26 -1.73
N GLN A 64 7.47 -2.94 -2.38
CA GLN A 64 7.51 -3.23 -3.78
C GLN A 64 6.56 -2.26 -4.49
N PRO A 65 7.08 -1.17 -5.09
CA PRO A 65 6.27 -0.25 -5.87
C PRO A 65 5.71 -0.99 -7.08
N ASN A 66 4.46 -0.70 -7.42
CA ASN A 66 3.85 -1.23 -8.62
C ASN A 66 4.24 -0.35 -9.82
N PRO A 67 4.99 -0.86 -10.82
CA PRO A 67 5.38 -0.06 -11.98
C PRO A 67 4.19 0.31 -12.88
N LYS A 68 3.04 -0.34 -12.70
CA LYS A 68 1.79 0.01 -13.38
C LYS A 68 0.96 1.04 -12.61
N HIS A 69 1.46 1.52 -11.47
CA HIS A 69 0.78 2.57 -10.72
C HIS A 69 0.71 3.83 -11.56
N THR A 70 -0.49 4.15 -12.02
CA THR A 70 -0.80 5.38 -12.71
C THR A 70 -1.81 6.09 -11.81
N PRO A 71 -1.37 6.98 -10.90
CA PRO A 71 -2.30 7.79 -10.15
C PRO A 71 -3.07 8.60 -11.18
N LYS A 72 -4.30 8.16 -11.47
CA LYS A 72 -5.23 8.93 -12.29
C LYS A 72 -5.61 10.08 -11.39
N GLU A 73 -4.87 11.18 -11.50
CA GLU A 73 -5.29 12.47 -11.00
C GLU A 73 -6.69 12.65 -11.55
N GLY A 74 -7.69 12.46 -10.69
CA GLY A 74 -9.07 12.66 -11.06
C GLY A 74 -9.16 14.10 -11.47
N ASN A 75 -9.17 14.37 -12.78
CA ASN A 75 -9.61 15.64 -13.33
C ASN A 75 -10.94 15.96 -12.65
N LYS A 76 -10.93 16.96 -11.78
CA LYS A 76 -12.11 17.50 -11.13
C LYS A 76 -12.34 18.91 -11.64
#